data_AF-A0A1F5ALY6-F1
#
_entry.id   AF-A0A1F5ALY6-F1
#
_cell.length_a   1.000
_cell.length_b   1.000
_cell.length_c   1.000
_cell.angle_alpha   90.00
_cell.angle_beta   90.00
_cell.angle_gamma   90.00
#
_symmetry.space_group_name_H-M   'P 1'
#
loop_
_entity.id
_entity.type
_entity.pdbx_description
1 polymer ?
#
loop_
_entity_poly.entity_id
_entity_poly.type
_entity_poly.pdbx_seq_one_letter_code
_entity_poly.pdbx_strand_id
1 'polypeptide(L)'
;MAKIMLVDFSEADFRHVLARNFEVEAGETHWDMPETPTVEPPGDCRVVLYQANQGEAGAGPQAANGARFEKLVGQGGAVVCFIGHCQERHLTGLVGPIPHLRFQENKLPDKIHEFEDSPFSAIFTKFRPFISHAAELFPTPNSLGKSIDLTEWDPPADARLEVLAESFKNYPVSAVLRRGEGFYLFLPWFGDKNVEVAELLLGKILPLVSPKLFEAGDPGWLGSRDYVFPRLLEVYQQMEEESERHQQRVAGLEQKLQELAAGEQAAFHKLLTAHGPELREAVVRALRYLDYVKVVNVDEYWKRVIRAKEEDIWLMDADSGSVEEMIRSGHLTLVALRSGEGGAADDDGLLLQRYKGRRMQEFNNTRMQAVLIGNYFSAADPKLREVPFTESQIADATQDGNSLLTTYELFKAIKAEKEGKITKEAIREQLRSKTGLITFEY
;
A
#
# COMPACT_ATOMS: atom_id res chain seq x y z
N MET A 1 -6.02 -41.26 2.19
CA MET A 1 -6.39 -40.35 3.30
C MET A 1 -5.98 -38.95 2.86
N ALA A 2 -6.52 -37.87 3.42
CA ALA A 2 -6.02 -36.54 3.06
C ALA A 2 -4.59 -36.41 3.56
N LYS A 3 -3.62 -36.14 2.68
CA LYS A 3 -2.24 -35.92 3.11
C LYS A 3 -2.12 -34.51 3.71
N ILE A 4 -1.53 -34.46 4.90
CA ILE A 4 -1.45 -33.28 5.74
C ILE A 4 0.02 -32.87 5.86
N MET A 5 0.30 -31.58 5.71
CA MET A 5 1.64 -31.04 5.97
C MET A 5 1.63 -30.26 7.28
N LEU A 6 2.58 -30.56 8.17
CA LEU A 6 2.83 -29.83 9.41
C LEU A 6 4.07 -28.97 9.23
N VAL A 7 3.90 -27.65 9.20
CA VAL A 7 4.97 -26.67 8.98
C VAL A 7 5.35 -26.00 10.29
N ASP A 8 6.63 -26.07 10.65
CA ASP A 8 7.23 -25.54 11.89
C ASP A 8 6.64 -26.13 13.19
N PHE A 9 6.07 -27.33 13.12
CA PHE A 9 5.67 -28.10 14.30
C PHE A 9 6.87 -28.83 14.90
N SER A 10 6.88 -29.02 16.22
CA SER A 10 7.95 -29.80 16.87
C SER A 10 7.87 -31.28 16.49
N GLU A 11 8.99 -32.00 16.62
CA GLU A 11 9.00 -33.45 16.39
C GLU A 11 8.03 -34.19 17.33
N ALA A 12 7.83 -33.68 18.54
CA ALA A 12 6.86 -34.22 19.50
C ALA A 12 5.42 -34.07 18.98
N ASP A 13 5.09 -32.90 18.42
CA ASP A 13 3.77 -32.65 17.84
C ASP A 13 3.53 -33.52 16.60
N PHE A 14 4.55 -33.66 15.74
CA PHE A 14 4.49 -34.53 14.58
C PHE A 14 4.15 -35.98 14.99
N ARG A 15 4.86 -36.52 15.99
CA ARG A 15 4.59 -37.86 16.52
C ARG A 15 3.20 -37.97 17.15
N HIS A 16 2.72 -36.92 17.83
CA HIS A 16 1.37 -36.90 18.40
C HIS A 16 0.29 -37.02 17.32
N VAL A 17 0.39 -36.24 16.24
CA VAL A 17 -0.58 -36.28 15.13
C VAL A 17 -0.49 -37.61 14.37
N LEU A 18 0.72 -38.11 14.11
CA LEU A 18 0.93 -39.41 13.47
C LEU A 18 0.31 -40.56 14.29
N ALA A 19 0.42 -40.52 15.63
CA ALA A 19 -0.19 -41.52 16.52
C ALA A 19 -1.74 -41.53 16.48
N ARG A 20 -2.36 -40.52 15.88
CA ARG A 20 -3.82 -40.45 15.64
C ARG A 20 -4.23 -40.95 14.25
N ASN A 21 -3.31 -41.64 13.54
CA ASN A 21 -3.49 -42.22 12.21
C ASN A 21 -3.71 -41.18 11.11
N PHE A 22 -3.22 -39.95 11.27
CA PHE A 22 -3.19 -38.98 10.17
C PHE A 22 -1.95 -39.20 9.31
N GLU A 23 -2.11 -39.08 7.98
CA GLU A 23 -1.00 -39.14 7.03
C GLU A 23 -0.33 -37.76 6.98
N VAL A 24 0.76 -37.60 7.74
CA VAL A 24 1.45 -36.31 7.93
C VAL A 24 2.86 -36.30 7.37
N GLU A 25 3.24 -35.17 6.77
CA GLU A 25 4.63 -34.84 6.42
C GLU A 25 5.07 -33.56 7.14
N ALA A 26 6.34 -33.50 7.53
CA ALA A 26 6.92 -32.34 8.19
C ALA A 26 7.50 -31.36 7.15
N GLY A 27 7.35 -30.07 7.41
CA GLY A 27 8.01 -28.98 6.70
C GLY A 27 8.62 -27.99 7.67
N GLU A 28 9.74 -27.41 7.30
CA GLU A 28 10.42 -26.39 8.09
C GLU A 28 10.74 -25.19 7.21
N THR A 29 10.34 -24.01 7.66
CA THR A 29 10.55 -22.76 6.93
C THR A 29 11.95 -22.19 7.11
N HIS A 30 12.65 -22.56 8.20
CA HIS A 30 14.02 -22.15 8.55
C HIS A 30 14.29 -20.62 8.46
N TRP A 31 13.35 -19.77 8.87
CA TRP A 31 13.46 -18.30 8.75
C TRP A 31 14.76 -17.67 9.31
N ASP A 32 15.49 -18.40 10.16
CA ASP A 32 16.78 -18.05 10.73
C ASP A 32 17.98 -18.24 9.78
N MET A 33 17.81 -18.93 8.64
CA MET A 33 18.87 -19.18 7.67
C MET A 33 18.88 -18.17 6.49
N PRO A 34 20.07 -17.75 6.02
CA PRO A 34 20.21 -16.81 4.90
C PRO A 34 19.83 -17.39 3.53
N GLU A 35 19.91 -18.72 3.36
CA GLU A 35 19.39 -19.47 2.21
C GLU A 35 18.34 -20.45 2.72
N THR A 36 17.09 -20.01 2.75
CA THR A 36 15.98 -20.78 3.31
C THR A 36 15.48 -21.81 2.29
N PRO A 37 15.46 -23.11 2.61
CA PRO A 37 14.91 -24.13 1.71
C PRO A 37 13.43 -23.85 1.43
N THR A 38 13.02 -24.11 0.20
CA THR A 38 11.64 -23.86 -0.24
C THR A 38 10.72 -24.92 0.34
N VAL A 39 9.67 -24.50 1.05
CA VAL A 39 8.69 -25.44 1.64
C VAL A 39 7.65 -25.80 0.58
N GLU A 40 7.70 -27.03 0.08
CA GLU A 40 6.77 -27.54 -0.93
C GLU A 40 5.72 -28.45 -0.31
N PRO A 41 4.41 -28.12 -0.43
CA PRO A 41 3.38 -29.10 -0.14
C PRO A 41 3.47 -30.24 -1.17
N PRO A 42 3.41 -31.51 -0.73
CA PRO A 42 3.35 -32.66 -1.63
C PRO A 42 2.20 -32.54 -2.64
N GLY A 43 2.35 -33.14 -3.82
CA GLY A 43 1.34 -33.01 -4.89
C GLY A 43 -0.06 -33.52 -4.55
N ASP A 44 -0.17 -34.38 -3.53
CA ASP A 44 -1.41 -34.94 -2.98
C ASP A 44 -1.83 -34.31 -1.64
N CYS A 45 -1.10 -33.29 -1.17
CA CYS A 45 -1.41 -32.56 0.06
C CYS A 45 -2.69 -31.73 -0.09
N ARG A 46 -3.61 -31.87 0.87
CA ARG A 46 -4.88 -31.14 0.88
C ARG A 46 -5.02 -30.21 2.08
N VAL A 47 -4.28 -30.46 3.15
CA VAL A 47 -4.33 -29.66 4.37
C VAL A 47 -2.93 -29.30 4.82
N VAL A 48 -2.68 -28.02 5.08
CA VAL A 48 -1.43 -27.53 5.65
C VAL A 48 -1.73 -26.89 6.98
N LEU A 49 -1.01 -27.29 8.02
CA LEU A 49 -1.04 -26.65 9.33
C LEU A 49 0.30 -25.94 9.53
N TYR A 50 0.28 -24.66 9.88
CA TYR A 50 1.46 -23.82 10.01
C TYR A 50 1.51 -23.12 11.37
N GLN A 51 2.63 -23.24 12.08
CA GLN A 51 2.91 -22.47 13.31
C GLN A 51 3.77 -21.24 13.01
N ALA A 52 3.13 -20.05 12.98
CA ALA A 52 3.82 -18.77 12.79
C ALA A 52 4.28 -18.20 14.13
N ASN A 53 5.45 -18.61 14.63
CA ASN A 53 5.97 -18.22 15.95
C ASN A 53 7.50 -18.02 15.99
N GLN A 54 8.04 -17.26 15.05
CA GLN A 54 9.49 -17.11 14.85
C GLN A 54 10.15 -15.92 15.57
N GLY A 55 9.39 -15.14 16.34
CA GLY A 55 9.89 -13.93 17.02
C GLY A 55 10.35 -12.83 16.06
N GLU A 56 11.43 -12.13 16.42
CA GLU A 56 12.02 -11.03 15.63
C GLU A 56 13.20 -11.45 14.73
N ALA A 57 13.60 -12.73 14.74
CA ALA A 57 14.81 -13.20 14.05
C ALA A 57 14.61 -13.40 12.52
N GLY A 58 15.68 -13.17 11.73
CA GLY A 58 15.87 -13.71 10.37
C GLY A 58 15.46 -12.83 9.17
N ALA A 59 16.06 -13.00 7.99
CA ALA A 59 16.05 -12.05 6.85
C ALA A 59 14.86 -12.20 5.85
N GLY A 60 14.72 -11.22 4.93
CA GLY A 60 13.55 -10.90 4.08
C GLY A 60 13.17 -11.87 2.93
N PRO A 61 12.34 -11.41 1.97
CA PRO A 61 11.11 -12.07 1.53
C PRO A 61 11.32 -13.30 0.64
N GLN A 62 10.62 -14.40 0.92
CA GLN A 62 10.41 -15.48 -0.05
C GLN A 62 9.06 -15.30 -0.76
N ALA A 63 9.05 -14.55 -1.86
CA ALA A 63 7.89 -14.47 -2.75
C ALA A 63 7.56 -15.82 -3.44
N ALA A 64 8.44 -16.83 -3.32
CA ALA A 64 8.33 -18.10 -4.04
C ALA A 64 7.38 -19.14 -3.40
N ASN A 65 7.15 -19.11 -2.08
CA ASN A 65 6.28 -20.09 -1.41
C ASN A 65 4.79 -19.75 -1.57
N GLY A 66 4.43 -18.46 -1.49
CA GLY A 66 3.04 -17.99 -1.55
C GLY A 66 2.25 -18.55 -2.75
N ALA A 67 2.82 -18.51 -3.95
CA ALA A 67 2.18 -19.01 -5.17
C ALA A 67 1.79 -20.51 -5.10
N ARG A 68 2.53 -21.30 -4.31
CA ARG A 68 2.31 -22.76 -4.20
C ARG A 68 1.19 -23.09 -3.22
N PHE A 69 1.13 -22.40 -2.09
CA PHE A 69 0.02 -22.53 -1.15
C PHE A 69 -1.25 -21.90 -1.73
N GLU A 70 -1.14 -20.80 -2.50
CA GLU A 70 -2.26 -20.26 -3.29
C GLU A 70 -2.78 -21.28 -4.30
N LYS A 71 -1.91 -22.03 -4.98
CA LYS A 71 -2.31 -23.12 -5.87
C LYS A 71 -3.04 -24.24 -5.12
N LEU A 72 -2.55 -24.65 -3.94
CA LEU A 72 -3.20 -25.66 -3.09
C LEU A 72 -4.61 -25.22 -2.68
N VAL A 73 -4.77 -23.97 -2.23
CA VAL A 73 -6.07 -23.40 -1.86
C VAL A 73 -6.99 -23.28 -3.07
N GLY A 74 -6.47 -22.83 -4.22
CA GLY A 74 -7.23 -22.76 -5.48
C GLY A 74 -7.74 -24.13 -5.95
N GLN A 75 -7.06 -25.22 -5.58
CA GLN A 75 -7.48 -26.61 -5.84
C GLN A 75 -8.43 -27.19 -4.76
N GLY A 76 -8.98 -26.34 -3.89
CA GLY A 76 -9.90 -26.74 -2.83
C GLY A 76 -9.23 -27.16 -1.52
N GLY A 77 -7.93 -26.94 -1.36
CA GLY A 77 -7.18 -27.23 -0.14
C GLY A 77 -7.42 -26.24 1.00
N ALA A 78 -6.97 -26.60 2.19
CA ALA A 78 -7.05 -25.76 3.39
C ALA A 78 -5.67 -25.48 3.98
N VAL A 79 -5.42 -24.22 4.33
CA VAL A 79 -4.21 -23.80 5.06
C VAL A 79 -4.61 -23.18 6.38
N VAL A 80 -4.18 -23.76 7.49
CA VAL A 80 -4.48 -23.28 8.85
C VAL A 80 -3.21 -22.67 9.45
N CYS A 81 -3.29 -21.42 9.89
CA CYS A 81 -2.17 -20.71 10.49
C CYS A 81 -2.44 -20.41 11.96
N PHE A 82 -1.58 -20.91 12.84
CA PHE A 82 -1.54 -20.57 14.26
C PHE A 82 -0.60 -19.39 14.45
N ILE A 83 -1.13 -18.23 14.84
CA ILE A 83 -0.42 -16.95 14.82
C ILE A 83 0.07 -16.60 16.23
N GLY A 84 1.35 -16.86 16.48
CA GLY A 84 2.08 -16.54 17.70
C GLY A 84 2.90 -15.25 17.59
N HIS A 85 4.05 -15.23 18.24
CA HIS A 85 5.01 -14.15 18.10
C HIS A 85 5.68 -14.24 16.73
N CYS A 86 5.18 -13.50 15.76
CA CYS A 86 5.77 -13.39 14.43
C CYS A 86 5.52 -12.00 13.83
N GLN A 87 6.15 -11.71 12.70
CA GLN A 87 5.90 -10.51 11.90
C GLN A 87 4.98 -10.85 10.72
N GLU A 88 4.32 -9.84 10.16
CA GLU A 88 3.44 -9.97 8.99
C GLU A 88 4.06 -10.82 7.87
N ARG A 89 5.36 -10.58 7.58
CA ARG A 89 6.13 -11.29 6.55
C ARG A 89 6.22 -12.81 6.76
N HIS A 90 6.20 -13.30 8.00
CA HIS A 90 6.25 -14.74 8.30
C HIS A 90 4.92 -15.41 7.95
N LEU A 91 3.82 -14.66 8.03
CA LEU A 91 2.51 -15.12 7.58
C LEU A 91 2.41 -15.03 6.06
N THR A 92 2.59 -13.82 5.50
CA THR A 92 2.41 -13.55 4.06
C THR A 92 3.46 -14.23 3.17
N GLY A 93 4.63 -14.53 3.70
CA GLY A 93 5.67 -15.30 2.99
C GLY A 93 5.26 -16.73 2.68
N LEU A 94 4.44 -17.37 3.53
CA LEU A 94 3.93 -18.73 3.28
C LEU A 94 2.61 -18.70 2.52
N VAL A 95 1.65 -17.88 2.96
CA VAL A 95 0.27 -17.92 2.45
C VAL A 95 0.03 -17.05 1.21
N GLY A 96 1.00 -16.20 0.85
CA GLY A 96 0.85 -15.18 -0.17
C GLY A 96 0.31 -13.85 0.38
N PRO A 97 0.19 -12.81 -0.46
CA PRO A 97 -0.34 -11.53 -0.05
C PRO A 97 -1.81 -11.63 0.38
N ILE A 98 -2.12 -11.10 1.56
CA ILE A 98 -3.47 -11.00 2.10
C ILE A 98 -3.92 -9.54 1.98
N PRO A 99 -5.00 -9.22 1.22
CA PRO A 99 -5.48 -7.85 1.08
C PRO A 99 -5.82 -7.20 2.41
N HIS A 100 -5.33 -5.97 2.61
CA HIS A 100 -5.60 -5.12 3.77
C HIS A 100 -5.37 -5.78 5.13
N LEU A 101 -4.36 -6.63 5.25
CA LEU A 101 -3.95 -7.20 6.53
C LEU A 101 -3.44 -6.08 7.47
N ARG A 102 -3.96 -6.02 8.69
CA ARG A 102 -3.61 -5.00 9.71
C ARG A 102 -2.52 -5.46 10.69
N PHE A 103 -2.19 -6.74 10.70
CA PHE A 103 -1.22 -7.44 11.56
C PHE A 103 -0.67 -6.65 12.76
N GLN A 104 -1.47 -6.49 13.81
CA GLN A 104 -1.09 -5.78 15.06
C GLN A 104 -1.21 -6.69 16.27
N GLU A 105 -0.28 -6.63 17.22
CA GLU A 105 -0.36 -7.46 18.42
C GLU A 105 -1.57 -7.07 19.31
N ASN A 106 -2.38 -8.07 19.69
CA ASN A 106 -3.43 -7.91 20.68
C ASN A 106 -2.85 -8.03 22.09
N LYS A 107 -2.81 -6.90 22.81
CA LYS A 107 -2.28 -6.81 24.18
C LYS A 107 -3.06 -7.64 25.21
N LEU A 108 -4.30 -8.04 24.92
CA LEU A 108 -5.14 -8.87 25.80
C LEU A 108 -5.62 -10.10 25.01
N PRO A 109 -4.76 -11.09 24.79
CA PRO A 109 -4.99 -12.20 23.87
C PRO A 109 -6.10 -13.16 24.31
N ASP A 110 -6.39 -13.22 25.61
CA ASP A 110 -7.43 -14.02 26.25
C ASP A 110 -8.83 -13.36 26.23
N LYS A 111 -8.86 -12.03 26.06
CA LYS A 111 -10.11 -11.24 25.98
C LYS A 111 -10.60 -11.13 24.54
N ILE A 112 -11.21 -12.21 24.09
CA ILE A 112 -11.82 -12.31 22.77
C ILE A 112 -13.33 -12.54 22.83
N HIS A 113 -14.02 -12.14 21.77
CA HIS A 113 -15.43 -12.42 21.52
C HIS A 113 -15.51 -13.38 20.33
N GLU A 114 -16.13 -14.54 20.49
CA GLU A 114 -16.23 -15.58 19.46
C GLU A 114 -17.62 -15.62 18.83
N PHE A 115 -17.69 -16.03 17.56
CA PHE A 115 -18.96 -16.24 16.86
C PHE A 115 -19.47 -17.65 17.15
N GLU A 116 -20.46 -17.75 18.05
CA GLU A 116 -20.94 -19.02 18.60
C GLU A 116 -21.56 -19.97 17.54
N ASP A 117 -22.19 -19.41 16.51
CA ASP A 117 -22.88 -20.17 15.46
C ASP A 117 -21.93 -20.74 14.38
N SER A 118 -20.62 -20.53 14.51
CA SER A 118 -19.63 -21.10 13.59
C SER A 118 -19.27 -22.54 13.94
N PRO A 119 -19.03 -23.44 12.95
CA PRO A 119 -18.43 -24.75 13.21
C PRO A 119 -17.06 -24.68 13.91
N PHE A 120 -16.38 -23.53 13.82
CA PHE A 120 -15.09 -23.29 14.48
C PHE A 120 -15.23 -22.85 15.95
N SER A 121 -16.45 -22.55 16.44
CA SER A 121 -16.68 -22.10 17.82
C SER A 121 -16.19 -23.12 18.86
N ALA A 122 -16.28 -24.42 18.55
CA ALA A 122 -15.77 -25.50 19.39
C ALA A 122 -14.28 -25.37 19.75
N ILE A 123 -13.47 -24.71 18.91
CA ILE A 123 -12.07 -24.41 19.22
C ILE A 123 -12.00 -23.41 20.37
N PHE A 124 -12.71 -22.28 20.25
CA PHE A 124 -12.66 -21.23 21.25
C PHE A 124 -13.32 -21.67 22.56
N THR A 125 -14.48 -22.33 22.50
CA THR A 125 -15.15 -22.86 23.69
C THR A 125 -14.24 -23.79 24.51
N LYS A 126 -13.38 -24.59 23.87
CA LYS A 126 -12.50 -25.54 24.55
C LYS A 126 -11.13 -24.97 24.89
N PHE A 127 -10.54 -24.17 24.01
CA PHE A 127 -9.13 -23.79 24.08
C PHE A 127 -8.88 -22.31 24.39
N ARG A 128 -9.92 -21.48 24.50
CA ARG A 128 -9.78 -20.06 24.86
C ARG A 128 -8.90 -19.78 26.09
N PRO A 129 -8.96 -20.56 27.19
CA PRO A 129 -8.09 -20.33 28.35
C PRO A 129 -6.58 -20.47 28.06
N PHE A 130 -6.21 -21.07 26.93
CA PHE A 130 -4.83 -21.33 26.53
C PHE A 130 -4.32 -20.34 25.48
N ILE A 131 -5.15 -19.38 25.04
CA ILE A 131 -4.70 -18.37 24.09
C ILE A 131 -3.67 -17.48 24.78
N SER A 132 -2.40 -17.66 24.42
CA SER A 132 -1.32 -16.85 24.97
C SER A 132 -1.00 -15.67 24.08
N HIS A 133 -1.18 -15.76 22.76
CA HIS A 133 -0.94 -14.66 21.81
C HIS A 133 -2.05 -14.59 20.76
N ALA A 134 -2.33 -13.39 20.29
CA ALA A 134 -3.27 -13.13 19.20
C ALA A 134 -2.85 -11.86 18.46
N ALA A 135 -3.06 -11.82 17.14
CA ALA A 135 -2.88 -10.62 16.33
C ALA A 135 -4.24 -10.12 15.82
N GLU A 136 -4.42 -8.82 15.74
CA GLU A 136 -5.52 -8.13 15.06
C GLU A 136 -5.20 -8.13 13.55
N LEU A 137 -5.94 -8.92 12.77
CA LEU A 137 -5.58 -9.29 11.40
C LEU A 137 -6.21 -8.38 10.34
N PHE A 138 -7.33 -7.70 10.63
CA PHE A 138 -8.02 -6.88 9.63
C PHE A 138 -8.49 -5.53 10.21
N PRO A 139 -8.60 -4.47 9.39
CA PRO A 139 -8.88 -3.12 9.86
C PRO A 139 -10.36 -2.85 10.14
N THR A 140 -11.27 -3.79 9.85
CA THR A 140 -12.72 -3.63 10.00
C THR A 140 -13.21 -4.08 11.38
N PRO A 141 -13.44 -3.16 12.33
CA PRO A 141 -13.96 -3.55 13.64
C PRO A 141 -15.44 -3.92 13.58
N ASN A 142 -15.94 -4.64 14.59
CA ASN A 142 -17.34 -5.02 14.74
C ASN A 142 -17.89 -5.82 13.54
N SER A 143 -17.08 -6.78 13.09
CA SER A 143 -17.32 -7.68 11.99
C SER A 143 -17.58 -9.13 12.42
N LEU A 144 -17.67 -9.43 13.72
CA LEU A 144 -17.94 -10.77 14.25
C LEU A 144 -19.15 -11.42 13.58
N GLY A 145 -18.95 -12.62 13.03
CA GLY A 145 -19.99 -13.37 12.31
C GLY A 145 -20.42 -12.76 10.97
N LYS A 146 -19.85 -11.61 10.58
CA LYS A 146 -20.10 -11.02 9.27
C LYS A 146 -19.22 -11.69 8.23
N SER A 147 -19.77 -11.77 7.03
CA SER A 147 -19.00 -12.11 5.85
C SER A 147 -18.76 -10.86 5.01
N ILE A 148 -17.50 -10.62 4.68
CA ILE A 148 -17.03 -9.46 3.96
C ILE A 148 -16.50 -9.96 2.61
N ASP A 149 -17.11 -9.52 1.52
CA ASP A 149 -16.59 -9.77 0.18
C ASP A 149 -15.44 -8.81 -0.10
N LEU A 150 -14.24 -9.36 -0.29
CA LEU A 150 -13.03 -8.58 -0.51
C LEU A 150 -12.92 -8.09 -1.96
N THR A 151 -13.92 -8.36 -2.80
CA THR A 151 -14.01 -7.86 -4.18
C THR A 151 -14.18 -6.34 -4.24
N GLU A 152 -14.66 -5.72 -3.17
CA GLU A 152 -14.77 -4.25 -3.03
C GLU A 152 -13.47 -3.59 -2.56
N TRP A 153 -12.45 -4.39 -2.23
CA TRP A 153 -11.12 -3.95 -1.83
C TRP A 153 -10.17 -4.02 -3.04
N ASP A 154 -9.22 -3.09 -3.16
CA ASP A 154 -8.41 -2.80 -4.36
C ASP A 154 -7.37 -3.91 -4.68
N PRO A 155 -7.15 -4.38 -5.93
CA PRO A 155 -8.09 -4.77 -7.01
C PRO A 155 -8.75 -6.14 -6.69
N PRO A 156 -9.70 -6.69 -7.49
CA PRO A 156 -10.66 -7.67 -7.00
C PRO A 156 -9.99 -8.99 -6.59
N ALA A 157 -9.81 -9.17 -5.29
CA ALA A 157 -9.60 -10.49 -4.72
C ALA A 157 -10.93 -11.21 -4.74
N ASP A 158 -11.07 -12.27 -5.55
CA ASP A 158 -12.19 -13.22 -5.48
C ASP A 158 -12.06 -14.03 -4.18
N ALA A 159 -12.32 -13.36 -3.07
CA ALA A 159 -12.07 -13.84 -1.75
C ALA A 159 -13.14 -13.34 -0.78
N ARG A 160 -13.61 -14.24 0.07
CA ARG A 160 -14.67 -13.96 1.04
C ARG A 160 -14.12 -14.20 2.44
N LEU A 161 -14.15 -13.16 3.27
CA LEU A 161 -13.68 -13.20 4.64
C LEU A 161 -14.87 -13.45 5.58
N GLU A 162 -14.71 -14.35 6.55
CA GLU A 162 -15.67 -14.60 7.63
C GLU A 162 -14.95 -14.46 8.97
N VAL A 163 -15.40 -13.55 9.83
CA VAL A 163 -14.73 -13.28 11.11
C VAL A 163 -15.26 -14.23 12.18
N LEU A 164 -14.36 -15.03 12.74
CA LEU A 164 -14.67 -16.06 13.74
C LEU A 164 -14.54 -15.55 15.18
N ALA A 165 -13.57 -14.66 15.43
CA ALA A 165 -13.37 -14.07 16.74
C ALA A 165 -12.77 -12.66 16.64
N GLU A 166 -13.08 -11.82 17.63
CA GLU A 166 -12.59 -10.45 17.77
C GLU A 166 -11.87 -10.21 19.09
N SER A 167 -10.94 -9.25 19.10
CA SER A 167 -10.32 -8.73 20.33
C SER A 167 -11.32 -7.92 21.16
N PHE A 168 -10.93 -7.55 22.38
CA PHE A 168 -11.69 -6.60 23.22
C PHE A 168 -11.89 -5.22 22.59
N LYS A 169 -11.14 -4.88 21.52
CA LYS A 169 -11.30 -3.67 20.73
C LYS A 169 -12.19 -3.88 19.50
N ASN A 170 -12.80 -5.06 19.40
CA ASN A 170 -13.65 -5.52 18.31
C ASN A 170 -12.92 -5.67 16.97
N TYR A 171 -11.60 -5.90 16.97
CA TYR A 171 -10.86 -6.19 15.74
C TYR A 171 -10.75 -7.71 15.51
N PRO A 172 -10.86 -8.20 14.27
CA PRO A 172 -10.72 -9.62 13.96
C PRO A 172 -9.37 -10.19 14.44
N VAL A 173 -9.43 -11.22 15.28
CA VAL A 173 -8.25 -12.00 15.74
C VAL A 173 -8.24 -13.43 15.19
N SER A 174 -9.37 -13.86 14.62
CA SER A 174 -9.50 -15.11 13.90
C SER A 174 -10.50 -14.95 12.77
N ALA A 175 -10.18 -15.51 11.60
CA ALA A 175 -11.02 -15.43 10.43
C ALA A 175 -10.78 -16.60 9.46
N VAL A 176 -11.78 -16.87 8.64
CA VAL A 176 -11.68 -17.74 7.46
C VAL A 176 -11.63 -16.86 6.23
N LEU A 177 -10.61 -17.01 5.40
CA LEU A 177 -10.49 -16.38 4.10
C LEU A 177 -10.69 -17.42 3.01
N ARG A 178 -11.87 -17.44 2.40
CA ARG A 178 -12.22 -18.37 1.31
C ARG A 178 -11.71 -17.82 -0.03
N ARG A 179 -11.12 -18.69 -0.84
CA ARG A 179 -10.73 -18.41 -2.24
C ARG A 179 -11.11 -19.62 -3.09
N GLY A 180 -12.05 -19.46 -4.01
CA GLY A 180 -12.62 -20.59 -4.77
C GLY A 180 -13.23 -21.65 -3.84
N GLU A 181 -12.88 -22.93 -4.04
CA GLU A 181 -13.34 -24.04 -3.19
C GLU A 181 -12.50 -24.23 -1.90
N GLY A 182 -11.35 -23.56 -1.77
CA GLY A 182 -10.45 -23.69 -0.63
C GLY A 182 -10.51 -22.51 0.33
N PHE A 183 -9.72 -22.57 1.40
CA PHE A 183 -9.65 -21.48 2.37
C PHE A 183 -8.36 -21.43 3.19
N TYR A 184 -8.05 -20.24 3.69
CA TYR A 184 -7.12 -20.02 4.79
C TYR A 184 -7.91 -19.85 6.09
N LEU A 185 -7.42 -20.45 7.17
CA LEU A 185 -7.97 -20.31 8.51
C LEU A 185 -6.90 -19.70 9.42
N PHE A 186 -7.17 -18.51 9.95
CA PHE A 186 -6.26 -17.83 10.86
C PHE A 186 -6.74 -18.00 12.29
N LEU A 187 -5.89 -18.56 13.15
CA LEU A 187 -6.18 -18.83 14.54
C LEU A 187 -5.15 -18.14 15.45
N PRO A 188 -5.55 -17.74 16.67
CA PRO A 188 -4.62 -17.33 17.71
C PRO A 188 -3.64 -18.44 18.09
N TRP A 189 -2.63 -18.08 18.87
CA TRP A 189 -1.67 -19.02 19.41
C TRP A 189 -2.14 -19.59 20.76
N PHE A 190 -2.29 -20.91 20.81
CA PHE A 190 -2.73 -21.64 22.01
C PHE A 190 -1.57 -22.28 22.80
N GLY A 191 -0.32 -21.87 22.51
CA GLY A 191 0.87 -22.48 23.12
C GLY A 191 1.00 -23.96 22.75
N ASP A 192 1.39 -24.78 23.73
CA ASP A 192 1.53 -26.23 23.60
C ASP A 192 0.22 -26.93 23.19
N LYS A 193 -0.92 -26.22 23.21
CA LYS A 193 -2.23 -26.74 22.83
C LYS A 193 -2.52 -26.64 21.33
N ASN A 194 -1.66 -26.01 20.53
CA ASN A 194 -1.84 -25.95 19.08
C ASN A 194 -2.00 -27.34 18.44
N VAL A 195 -1.26 -28.35 18.91
CA VAL A 195 -1.37 -29.73 18.41
C VAL A 195 -2.73 -30.38 18.72
N GLU A 196 -3.31 -30.06 19.89
CA GLU A 196 -4.64 -30.55 20.29
C GLU A 196 -5.76 -29.83 19.53
N VAL A 197 -5.54 -28.55 19.18
CA VAL A 197 -6.43 -27.79 18.28
C VAL A 197 -6.36 -28.34 16.86
N ALA A 198 -5.16 -28.65 16.36
CA ALA A 198 -4.94 -29.31 15.08
C ALA A 198 -5.65 -30.68 15.01
N GLU A 199 -5.56 -31.49 16.07
CA GLU A 199 -6.28 -32.76 16.17
C GLU A 199 -7.80 -32.57 16.10
N LEU A 200 -8.34 -31.58 16.84
CA LEU A 200 -9.77 -31.26 16.80
C LEU A 200 -10.21 -30.81 15.40
N LEU A 201 -9.41 -29.97 14.74
CA LEU A 201 -9.65 -29.50 13.38
C LEU A 201 -9.72 -30.66 12.40
N LEU A 202 -8.66 -31.48 12.35
CA LEU A 202 -8.55 -32.60 11.41
C LEU A 202 -9.60 -33.68 11.66
N GLY A 203 -9.89 -33.98 12.93
CA GLY A 203 -10.76 -35.11 13.29
C GLY A 203 -12.27 -34.79 13.29
N LYS A 204 -12.66 -33.52 13.48
CA LYS A 204 -14.09 -33.17 13.68
C LYS A 204 -14.55 -31.96 12.87
N ILE A 205 -13.77 -30.89 12.81
CA ILE A 205 -14.23 -29.62 12.23
C ILE A 205 -14.07 -29.62 10.71
N LEU A 206 -12.88 -29.90 10.20
CA LEU A 206 -12.61 -29.87 8.76
C LEU A 206 -13.43 -30.89 7.98
N PRO A 207 -13.67 -32.13 8.46
CA PRO A 207 -14.59 -33.06 7.79
C PRO A 207 -16.03 -32.55 7.70
N LEU A 208 -16.46 -31.67 8.62
CA LEU A 208 -17.79 -31.05 8.60
C LEU A 208 -17.83 -29.83 7.67
N VAL A 209 -16.78 -29.00 7.70
CA VAL A 209 -16.72 -27.72 6.96
C VAL A 209 -16.36 -27.91 5.49
N SER A 210 -15.47 -28.87 5.19
CA SER A 210 -15.09 -29.21 3.81
C SER A 210 -14.85 -30.72 3.69
N PRO A 211 -15.94 -31.52 3.54
CA PRO A 211 -15.85 -32.96 3.39
C PRO A 211 -14.95 -33.41 2.24
N LYS A 212 -14.94 -32.64 1.14
CA LYS A 212 -14.11 -32.84 -0.06
C LYS A 212 -12.60 -32.94 0.23
N LEU A 213 -12.11 -32.34 1.32
CA LEU A 213 -10.70 -32.49 1.74
C LEU A 213 -10.35 -33.93 2.09
N PHE A 214 -11.34 -34.72 2.54
CA PHE A 214 -11.17 -36.07 3.07
C PHE A 214 -11.88 -37.14 2.24
N GLU A 215 -12.73 -36.75 1.29
CA GLU A 215 -13.23 -37.66 0.25
C GLU A 215 -12.04 -38.25 -0.49
N ALA A 216 -12.07 -39.57 -0.73
CA ALA A 216 -11.09 -40.20 -1.61
C ALA A 216 -11.23 -39.52 -2.96
N GLY A 217 -10.25 -38.68 -3.31
CA GLY A 217 -10.27 -37.95 -4.58
C GLY A 217 -10.59 -38.93 -5.70
N ASP A 218 -11.52 -38.52 -6.57
CA ASP A 218 -11.78 -39.22 -7.82
C ASP A 218 -10.42 -39.65 -8.38
N PRO A 219 -10.17 -40.94 -8.64
CA PRO A 219 -8.82 -41.45 -8.72
C PRO A 219 -8.02 -40.58 -9.68
N GLY A 220 -7.07 -39.78 -9.16
CA GLY A 220 -6.47 -38.68 -9.94
C GLY A 220 -5.79 -39.13 -11.23
N TRP A 221 -5.57 -40.45 -11.38
CA TRP A 221 -5.15 -41.09 -12.61
C TRP A 221 -6.20 -41.05 -13.74
N LEU A 222 -7.50 -41.07 -13.46
CA LEU A 222 -8.57 -40.88 -14.47
C LEU A 222 -8.48 -39.50 -15.15
N GLY A 223 -7.93 -38.50 -14.44
CA GLY A 223 -7.63 -37.17 -14.95
C GLY A 223 -6.23 -37.03 -15.57
N SER A 224 -5.41 -38.08 -15.58
CA SER A 224 -4.08 -38.03 -16.22
C SER A 224 -4.20 -38.06 -17.74
N ARG A 225 -3.19 -37.52 -18.43
CA ARG A 225 -3.13 -37.53 -19.91
C ARG A 225 -3.33 -38.92 -20.53
N ASP A 226 -3.01 -39.98 -19.80
CA ASP A 226 -3.12 -41.37 -20.27
C ASP A 226 -4.56 -41.90 -20.27
N TYR A 227 -5.47 -41.27 -19.53
CA TYR A 227 -6.85 -41.76 -19.31
C TYR A 227 -7.93 -40.74 -19.67
N VAL A 228 -7.56 -39.50 -20.02
CA VAL A 228 -8.47 -38.45 -20.49
C VAL A 228 -8.72 -38.56 -21.99
N PHE A 229 -9.99 -38.50 -22.43
CA PHE A 229 -10.33 -38.53 -23.85
C PHE A 229 -9.77 -37.31 -24.61
N PRO A 230 -9.39 -37.45 -25.90
CA PRO A 230 -8.79 -36.38 -26.70
C PRO A 230 -9.55 -35.05 -26.67
N ARG A 231 -10.88 -35.09 -26.74
CA ARG A 231 -11.72 -33.89 -26.71
C ARG A 231 -11.65 -33.13 -25.38
N LEU A 232 -11.42 -33.82 -24.26
CA LEU A 232 -11.26 -33.18 -22.95
C LEU A 232 -9.84 -32.63 -22.78
N LEU A 233 -8.82 -33.30 -23.35
CA LEU A 233 -7.46 -32.76 -23.45
C LEU A 233 -7.43 -31.45 -24.26
N GLU A 234 -8.16 -31.38 -25.38
CA GLU A 234 -8.30 -30.14 -26.17
C GLU A 234 -8.87 -28.99 -25.34
N VAL A 235 -9.87 -29.27 -24.48
CA VAL A 235 -10.47 -28.25 -23.60
C VAL A 235 -9.50 -27.83 -22.50
N TYR A 236 -8.77 -28.76 -21.88
CA TYR A 236 -7.72 -28.41 -20.91
C TYR A 236 -6.63 -27.56 -21.53
N GLN A 237 -6.22 -27.88 -22.77
CA GLN A 237 -5.23 -27.09 -23.50
C GLN A 237 -5.76 -25.68 -23.81
N GLN A 238 -7.03 -25.55 -24.21
CA GLN A 238 -7.66 -24.24 -24.40
C GLN A 238 -7.72 -23.42 -23.10
N MET A 239 -7.98 -24.07 -21.96
CA MET A 239 -7.96 -23.41 -20.65
C MET A 239 -6.56 -22.97 -20.24
N GLU A 240 -5.54 -23.79 -20.48
CA GLU A 240 -4.13 -23.43 -20.24
C GLU A 240 -3.70 -22.26 -21.13
N GLU A 241 -3.99 -22.32 -22.44
CA GLU A 241 -3.67 -21.26 -23.40
C GLU A 241 -4.35 -19.92 -23.04
N GLU A 242 -5.62 -19.93 -22.66
CA GLU A 242 -6.32 -18.71 -22.22
C GLU A 242 -5.85 -18.21 -20.85
N SER A 243 -5.49 -19.11 -19.93
CA SER A 243 -4.90 -18.74 -18.63
C SER A 243 -3.54 -18.07 -18.82
N GLU A 244 -2.65 -18.65 -19.62
CA GLU A 244 -1.35 -18.07 -19.97
C GLU A 244 -1.52 -16.70 -20.64
N ARG A 245 -2.45 -16.59 -21.59
CA ARG A 245 -2.77 -15.33 -22.26
C ARG A 245 -3.26 -14.26 -21.28
N HIS A 246 -4.11 -14.64 -20.32
CA HIS A 246 -4.59 -13.74 -19.28
C HIS A 246 -3.46 -13.29 -18.35
N GLN A 247 -2.63 -14.22 -17.89
CA GLN A 247 -1.46 -13.92 -17.05
C GLN A 247 -0.49 -12.98 -17.75
N GLN A 248 -0.17 -13.22 -19.02
CA GLN A 248 0.68 -12.33 -19.83
C GLN A 248 0.05 -10.93 -19.96
N ARG A 249 -1.27 -10.86 -20.13
CA ARG A 249 -1.99 -9.58 -20.23
C ARG A 249 -1.97 -8.82 -18.90
N VAL A 250 -2.16 -9.51 -17.77
CA VAL A 250 -2.07 -8.91 -16.43
C VAL A 250 -0.66 -8.42 -16.17
N ALA A 251 0.36 -9.25 -16.38
CA ALA A 251 1.77 -8.85 -16.23
C ALA A 251 2.13 -7.63 -17.11
N GLY A 252 1.62 -7.59 -18.35
CA GLY A 252 1.80 -6.43 -19.22
C GLY A 252 1.07 -5.17 -18.74
N LEU A 253 -0.07 -5.30 -18.06
CA LEU A 253 -0.78 -4.17 -17.44
C LEU A 253 -0.08 -3.70 -16.17
N GLU A 254 0.43 -4.61 -15.33
CA GLU A 254 1.23 -4.29 -14.15
C GLU A 254 2.52 -3.56 -14.52
N GLN A 255 3.21 -4.02 -15.57
CA GLN A 255 4.39 -3.32 -16.07
C GLN A 255 4.04 -1.89 -16.53
N LYS A 256 2.95 -1.73 -17.28
CA LYS A 256 2.46 -0.39 -17.68
C LYS A 256 2.11 0.47 -16.48
N LEU A 257 1.48 -0.10 -15.44
CA LEU A 257 1.17 0.60 -14.20
C LEU A 257 2.44 1.09 -13.51
N GLN A 258 3.45 0.22 -13.39
CA GLN A 258 4.74 0.59 -12.80
C GLN A 258 5.44 1.68 -13.61
N GLU A 259 5.44 1.60 -14.94
CA GLU A 259 6.01 2.61 -15.82
C GLU A 259 5.29 3.97 -15.69
N LEU A 260 3.95 3.97 -15.65
CA LEU A 260 3.14 5.18 -15.48
C LEU A 260 3.32 5.79 -14.07
N ALA A 261 3.35 4.96 -13.03
CA ALA A 261 3.55 5.38 -11.65
C ALA A 261 4.96 5.95 -11.43
N ALA A 262 5.99 5.27 -11.92
CA ALA A 262 7.40 5.71 -11.82
C ALA A 262 7.72 6.91 -12.72
N GLY A 263 6.94 7.12 -13.78
CA GLY A 263 7.13 8.19 -14.75
C GLY A 263 6.57 9.55 -14.30
N GLU A 264 5.48 9.95 -14.95
CA GLU A 264 4.93 11.30 -14.83
C GLU A 264 4.31 11.55 -13.45
N GLN A 265 3.63 10.55 -12.88
CA GLN A 265 2.93 10.71 -11.61
C GLN A 265 3.88 10.91 -10.42
N ALA A 266 4.92 10.08 -10.31
CA ALA A 266 5.94 10.23 -9.26
C ALA A 266 6.60 11.62 -9.28
N ALA A 267 6.79 12.20 -10.47
CA ALA A 267 7.37 13.52 -10.60
C ALA A 267 6.50 14.63 -10.01
N PHE A 268 5.18 14.55 -10.17
CA PHE A 268 4.26 15.51 -9.55
C PHE A 268 3.99 15.20 -8.08
N HIS A 269 4.09 13.94 -7.65
CA HIS A 269 4.02 13.59 -6.22
C HIS A 269 5.13 14.23 -5.40
N LYS A 270 6.29 14.54 -6.00
CA LYS A 270 7.36 15.29 -5.33
C LYS A 270 6.89 16.69 -4.87
N LEU A 271 5.87 17.30 -5.49
CA LEU A 271 5.27 18.55 -4.97
C LEU A 271 4.69 18.37 -3.56
N LEU A 272 4.24 17.16 -3.22
CA LEU A 272 3.55 16.85 -1.97
C LEU A 272 4.51 16.42 -0.86
N THR A 273 5.65 15.82 -1.22
CA THR A 273 6.56 15.15 -0.29
C THR A 273 7.95 15.77 -0.21
N ALA A 274 8.42 16.46 -1.25
CA ALA A 274 9.78 16.95 -1.31
C ALA A 274 10.00 18.22 -0.47
N HIS A 275 11.27 18.49 -0.18
CA HIS A 275 11.74 19.63 0.60
C HIS A 275 13.06 20.15 0.01
N GLY A 276 13.38 21.41 0.28
CA GLY A 276 14.64 22.03 -0.16
C GLY A 276 14.87 21.94 -1.68
N PRO A 277 16.07 21.53 -2.15
CA PRO A 277 16.40 21.47 -3.57
C PRO A 277 15.48 20.56 -4.39
N GLU A 278 15.02 19.44 -3.82
CA GLU A 278 14.12 18.52 -4.52
C GLU A 278 12.74 19.15 -4.77
N LEU A 279 12.24 19.93 -3.80
CA LEU A 279 11.00 20.66 -3.96
C LEU A 279 11.13 21.73 -5.06
N ARG A 280 12.28 22.39 -5.13
CA ARG A 280 12.55 23.37 -6.20
C ARG A 280 12.46 22.74 -7.58
N GLU A 281 13.13 21.63 -7.79
CA GLU A 281 13.08 20.93 -9.08
C GLU A 281 11.66 20.43 -9.42
N ALA A 282 10.91 19.95 -8.42
CA ALA A 282 9.51 19.57 -8.62
C ALA A 282 8.64 20.76 -9.05
N VAL A 283 8.80 21.92 -8.43
CA VAL A 283 8.08 23.15 -8.77
C VAL A 283 8.51 23.69 -10.14
N VAL A 284 9.81 23.69 -10.47
CA VAL A 284 10.29 24.06 -11.80
C VAL A 284 9.67 23.17 -12.88
N ARG A 285 9.64 21.85 -12.65
CA ARG A 285 9.03 20.90 -13.57
C ARG A 285 7.53 21.15 -13.73
N ALA A 286 6.83 21.44 -12.64
CA ALA A 286 5.41 21.79 -12.67
C ALA A 286 5.12 23.07 -13.46
N LEU A 287 5.92 24.12 -13.25
CA LEU A 287 5.77 25.39 -13.96
C LEU A 287 6.10 25.25 -15.45
N ARG A 288 7.13 24.46 -15.79
CA ARG A 288 7.42 24.11 -17.20
C ARG A 288 6.31 23.28 -17.83
N TYR A 289 5.69 22.36 -17.09
CA TYR A 289 4.54 21.60 -17.57
C TYR A 289 3.35 22.49 -17.92
N LEU A 290 3.13 23.55 -17.12
CA LEU A 290 2.14 24.60 -17.39
C LEU A 290 2.57 25.53 -18.53
N ASP A 291 3.56 25.15 -19.34
CA ASP A 291 4.03 25.85 -20.54
C ASP A 291 4.47 27.31 -20.27
N TYR A 292 5.00 27.60 -19.07
CA TYR A 292 5.72 28.86 -18.85
C TYR A 292 6.98 28.90 -19.73
N VAL A 293 7.07 29.91 -20.60
CA VAL A 293 8.11 30.04 -21.63
C VAL A 293 9.51 30.02 -21.04
N LYS A 294 9.75 30.78 -19.95
CA LYS A 294 11.01 30.73 -19.22
C LYS A 294 10.81 30.58 -17.72
N VAL A 295 11.29 29.45 -17.22
CA VAL A 295 11.41 29.11 -15.80
C VAL A 295 12.90 29.04 -15.46
N VAL A 296 13.40 30.06 -14.77
CA VAL A 296 14.83 30.20 -14.44
C VAL A 296 15.06 29.81 -12.99
N ASN A 297 15.89 28.79 -12.75
CA ASN A 297 16.41 28.48 -11.41
C ASN A 297 17.51 29.50 -11.07
N VAL A 298 17.27 30.30 -10.04
CA VAL A 298 18.07 31.49 -9.73
C VAL A 298 19.46 31.13 -9.20
N ASP A 299 19.54 30.06 -8.42
CA ASP A 299 20.82 29.52 -7.93
C ASP A 299 21.71 29.02 -9.08
N GLU A 300 21.11 28.46 -10.13
CA GLU A 300 21.85 28.00 -11.30
C GLU A 300 22.28 29.17 -12.18
N TYR A 301 21.38 30.13 -12.42
CA TYR A 301 21.65 31.32 -13.24
C TYR A 301 22.83 32.12 -12.68
N TRP A 302 22.92 32.24 -11.35
CA TRP A 302 23.99 32.98 -10.66
C TRP A 302 25.01 32.09 -9.96
N LYS A 303 25.20 30.86 -10.42
CA LYS A 303 26.15 29.90 -9.81
C LYS A 303 27.59 30.44 -9.61
N ARG A 304 27.98 31.46 -10.39
CA ARG A 304 29.32 32.09 -10.36
C ARG A 304 29.35 33.50 -9.76
N VAL A 305 28.24 33.98 -9.20
CA VAL A 305 28.12 35.32 -8.61
C VAL A 305 27.94 35.19 -7.10
N ILE A 306 28.75 35.90 -6.31
CA ILE A 306 28.60 35.94 -4.86
C ILE A 306 27.46 36.91 -4.53
N ARG A 307 26.33 36.37 -4.08
CA ARG A 307 25.12 37.12 -3.74
C ARG A 307 24.33 36.43 -2.63
N ALA A 308 23.49 37.19 -1.94
CA ALA A 308 22.49 36.61 -1.06
C ALA A 308 21.49 35.77 -1.88
N LYS A 309 21.20 34.56 -1.39
CA LYS A 309 20.14 33.72 -1.94
C LYS A 309 18.82 34.21 -1.37
N GLU A 310 17.97 34.73 -2.23
CA GLU A 310 16.74 35.42 -1.85
C GLU A 310 15.55 34.64 -2.42
N GLU A 311 15.31 34.80 -3.72
CA GLU A 311 14.33 34.04 -4.48
C GLU A 311 14.91 32.74 -5.08
N ASP A 312 14.04 31.77 -5.33
CA ASP A 312 14.43 30.45 -5.85
C ASP A 312 14.26 30.36 -7.37
N ILE A 313 13.17 30.91 -7.90
CA ILE A 313 12.78 30.78 -9.31
C ILE A 313 12.28 32.13 -9.85
N TRP A 314 12.53 32.38 -11.13
CA TRP A 314 11.85 33.42 -11.90
C TRP A 314 10.95 32.84 -12.97
N LEU A 315 9.75 33.40 -13.09
CA LEU A 315 8.82 33.13 -14.17
C LEU A 315 8.71 34.36 -15.06
N MET A 316 8.89 34.12 -16.37
CA MET A 316 8.76 35.15 -17.39
C MET A 316 7.88 34.59 -18.51
N ASP A 317 6.90 35.39 -18.91
CA ASP A 317 5.86 35.01 -19.87
C ASP A 317 5.99 35.86 -21.13
N ALA A 318 7.15 35.76 -21.78
CA ALA A 318 7.45 36.44 -23.03
C ALA A 318 8.16 35.48 -23.98
N ASP A 319 7.64 35.40 -25.21
CA ASP A 319 8.04 34.43 -26.24
C ASP A 319 9.43 34.69 -26.84
N SER A 320 10.03 35.85 -26.58
CA SER A 320 11.31 36.26 -27.16
C SER A 320 12.07 37.24 -26.27
N GLY A 321 13.40 37.07 -26.18
CA GLY A 321 14.31 37.95 -25.45
C GLY A 321 15.33 37.20 -24.61
N SER A 322 16.47 37.83 -24.32
CA SER A 322 17.43 37.32 -23.33
C SER A 322 16.82 37.38 -21.93
N VAL A 323 17.34 36.59 -20.98
CA VAL A 323 16.89 36.64 -19.58
C VAL A 323 17.07 38.06 -19.01
N GLU A 324 18.16 38.73 -19.36
CA GLU A 324 18.50 40.08 -18.87
C GLU A 324 17.56 41.15 -19.40
N GLU A 325 17.10 41.03 -20.65
CA GLU A 325 16.12 41.93 -21.24
C GLU A 325 14.76 41.77 -20.55
N MET A 326 14.30 40.53 -20.40
CA MET A 326 12.99 40.24 -19.82
C MET A 326 12.88 40.65 -18.35
N ILE A 327 13.97 40.49 -17.59
CA ILE A 327 14.03 40.96 -16.20
C ILE A 327 13.81 42.48 -16.11
N ARG A 328 14.22 43.26 -17.12
CA ARG A 328 14.12 44.73 -17.12
C ARG A 328 12.81 45.26 -17.71
N SER A 329 12.26 44.63 -18.74
CA SER A 329 11.11 45.17 -19.50
C SER A 329 9.82 44.34 -19.43
N GLY A 330 9.92 43.07 -19.05
CA GLY A 330 8.80 42.12 -18.99
C GLY A 330 8.08 42.10 -17.64
N HIS A 331 6.94 41.41 -17.58
CA HIS A 331 6.33 41.02 -16.32
C HIS A 331 7.14 39.87 -15.71
N LEU A 332 7.64 40.08 -14.50
CA LEU A 332 8.49 39.11 -13.80
C LEU A 332 7.79 38.64 -12.52
N THR A 333 7.58 37.33 -12.41
CA THR A 333 7.11 36.75 -11.15
C THR A 333 8.29 36.10 -10.43
N LEU A 334 8.58 36.61 -9.23
CA LEU A 334 9.57 36.04 -8.32
C LEU A 334 8.91 34.93 -7.51
N VAL A 335 9.53 33.76 -7.45
CA VAL A 335 9.01 32.64 -6.68
C VAL A 335 9.99 32.30 -5.55
N ALA A 336 9.48 32.32 -4.33
CA ALA A 336 10.18 31.84 -3.14
C ALA A 336 9.55 30.51 -2.70
N LEU A 337 10.39 29.55 -2.32
CA LEU A 337 9.94 28.23 -1.89
C LEU A 337 10.20 28.02 -0.41
N ARG A 338 9.23 27.43 0.27
CA ARG A 338 9.34 27.04 1.67
C ARG A 338 8.77 25.65 1.88
N SER A 339 9.33 24.95 2.86
CA SER A 339 8.85 23.64 3.28
C SER A 339 9.05 23.50 4.79
N GLY A 340 8.12 22.84 5.46
CA GLY A 340 8.22 22.60 6.89
C GLY A 340 7.12 21.69 7.40
N GLU A 341 7.35 21.14 8.60
CA GLU A 341 6.38 20.29 9.28
C GLU A 341 5.24 21.10 9.93
N GLY A 342 5.45 22.40 10.14
CA GLY A 342 4.43 23.35 10.63
C GLY A 342 3.88 24.27 9.53
N GLY A 343 3.09 25.26 9.94
CA GLY A 343 2.59 26.33 9.08
C GLY A 343 3.67 27.34 8.69
N ALA A 344 3.30 28.33 7.88
CA ALA A 344 4.19 29.39 7.43
C ALA A 344 4.61 30.30 8.59
N ALA A 345 5.90 30.60 8.67
CA ALA A 345 6.41 31.53 9.66
C ALA A 345 6.05 32.97 9.27
N ASP A 346 5.87 33.85 10.26
CA ASP A 346 5.56 35.28 10.01
C ASP A 346 6.61 35.97 9.13
N ASP A 347 7.88 35.57 9.26
CA ASP A 347 8.97 36.10 8.46
C ASP A 347 8.91 35.68 6.98
N ASP A 348 8.20 34.59 6.62
CA ASP A 348 8.17 34.10 5.23
C ASP A 348 7.51 35.12 4.28
N GLY A 349 6.41 35.75 4.71
CA GLY A 349 5.75 36.81 3.95
C GLY A 349 6.58 38.10 3.88
N LEU A 350 7.19 38.49 5.00
CA LEU A 350 8.05 39.68 5.08
C LEU A 350 9.29 39.56 4.19
N LEU A 351 9.89 38.36 4.11
CA LEU A 351 11.02 38.10 3.23
C LEU A 351 10.63 38.27 1.76
N LEU A 352 9.46 37.77 1.35
CA LEU A 352 8.96 37.90 -0.01
C LEU A 352 8.82 39.39 -0.42
N GLN A 353 8.24 40.21 0.45
CA GLN A 353 8.09 41.65 0.22
C GLN A 353 9.46 42.36 0.09
N ARG A 354 10.41 42.03 0.98
CA ARG A 354 11.78 42.57 0.94
C ARG A 354 12.52 42.19 -0.34
N TYR A 355 12.40 40.93 -0.79
CA TYR A 355 13.04 40.46 -2.02
C TYR A 355 12.47 41.18 -3.24
N LYS A 356 11.13 41.28 -3.34
CA LYS A 356 10.47 42.02 -4.41
C LYS A 356 10.95 43.47 -4.49
N GLY A 357 10.95 44.18 -3.36
CA GLY A 357 11.37 45.58 -3.30
C GLY A 357 12.82 45.80 -3.75
N ARG A 358 13.74 44.93 -3.34
CA ARG A 358 15.15 44.99 -3.79
C ARG A 358 15.29 44.71 -5.28
N ARG A 359 14.59 43.70 -5.80
CA ARG A 359 14.62 43.33 -7.24
C ARG A 359 14.06 44.42 -8.12
N MET A 360 12.99 45.10 -7.69
CA MET A 360 12.43 46.23 -8.43
C MET A 360 13.45 47.35 -8.64
N GLN A 361 14.26 47.65 -7.60
CA GLN A 361 15.33 48.65 -7.68
C GLN A 361 16.52 48.15 -8.51
N GLU A 362 17.01 46.93 -8.25
CA GLU A 362 18.17 46.35 -8.93
C GLU A 362 17.94 46.20 -10.45
N PHE A 363 16.75 45.76 -10.83
CA PHE A 363 16.39 45.51 -12.21
C PHE A 363 15.79 46.72 -12.90
N ASN A 364 15.47 47.78 -12.14
CA ASN A 364 14.73 48.94 -12.61
C ASN A 364 13.42 48.54 -13.33
N ASN A 365 12.70 47.58 -12.73
CA ASN A 365 11.46 47.05 -13.28
C ASN A 365 10.39 47.02 -12.17
N THR A 366 9.31 47.78 -12.36
CA THR A 366 8.21 47.85 -11.40
C THR A 366 7.08 46.87 -11.70
N ARG A 367 7.14 46.16 -12.83
CA ARG A 367 6.16 45.14 -13.26
C ARG A 367 6.54 43.78 -12.66
N MET A 368 6.53 43.70 -11.34
CA MET A 368 6.87 42.49 -10.61
C MET A 368 5.75 42.02 -9.69
N GLN A 369 5.57 40.70 -9.66
CA GLN A 369 4.79 40.00 -8.67
C GLN A 369 5.71 39.06 -7.90
N ALA A 370 5.38 38.75 -6.65
CA ALA A 370 6.08 37.72 -5.91
C ALA A 370 5.09 36.67 -5.41
N VAL A 371 5.49 35.40 -5.51
CA VAL A 371 4.69 34.24 -5.11
C VAL A 371 5.49 33.39 -4.13
N LEU A 372 4.90 33.12 -2.96
CA LEU A 372 5.42 32.13 -2.02
C LEU A 372 4.74 30.80 -2.28
N ILE A 373 5.50 29.78 -2.66
CA ILE A 373 5.00 28.42 -2.84
C ILE A 373 5.50 27.54 -1.67
N GLY A 374 4.57 27.05 -0.86
CA GLY A 374 4.87 26.34 0.38
C GLY A 374 4.44 24.87 0.38
N ASN A 375 5.36 23.97 0.72
CA ASN A 375 5.04 22.60 1.15
C ASN A 375 5.05 22.52 2.69
N TYR A 376 4.05 23.12 3.31
CA TYR A 376 3.86 23.14 4.76
C TYR A 376 3.07 21.91 5.25
N PHE A 377 3.12 21.64 6.56
CA PHE A 377 2.53 20.46 7.19
C PHE A 377 2.91 19.16 6.47
N SER A 378 4.16 19.05 6.01
CA SER A 378 4.59 18.00 5.07
C SER A 378 4.48 16.57 5.61
N ALA A 379 4.41 16.39 6.93
CA ALA A 379 4.24 15.09 7.58
C ALA A 379 2.80 14.55 7.52
N ALA A 380 1.80 15.40 7.26
CA ALA A 380 0.40 15.00 7.15
C ALA A 380 -0.01 14.73 5.70
N ASP A 381 -1.05 13.92 5.51
CA ASP A 381 -1.71 13.71 4.22
C ASP A 381 -2.11 15.08 3.62
N PRO A 382 -1.66 15.41 2.39
CA PRO A 382 -1.98 16.68 1.72
C PRO A 382 -3.45 17.08 1.76
N LYS A 383 -4.38 16.12 1.70
CA LYS A 383 -5.82 16.39 1.71
C LYS A 383 -6.34 16.84 3.08
N LEU A 384 -5.65 16.48 4.15
CA LEU A 384 -6.02 16.79 5.53
C LEU A 384 -5.24 17.98 6.10
N ARG A 385 -4.32 18.57 5.32
CA ARG A 385 -3.52 19.71 5.77
C ARG A 385 -4.40 20.94 5.95
N GLU A 386 -4.17 21.64 7.05
CA GLU A 386 -4.78 22.95 7.30
C GLU A 386 -4.15 24.01 6.39
N VAL A 387 -4.82 25.16 6.25
CA VAL A 387 -4.28 26.31 5.52
C VAL A 387 -3.04 26.81 6.29
N PRO A 388 -1.84 26.81 5.70
CA PRO A 388 -0.62 27.10 6.44
C PRO A 388 -0.37 28.58 6.68
N PHE A 389 -1.21 29.46 6.13
CA PHE A 389 -1.06 30.90 6.22
C PHE A 389 -2.12 31.49 7.16
N THR A 390 -1.72 32.45 7.99
CA THR A 390 -2.64 33.18 8.85
C THR A 390 -3.44 34.22 8.06
N GLU A 391 -4.58 34.67 8.60
CA GLU A 391 -5.39 35.71 7.95
C GLU A 391 -4.62 37.01 7.71
N SER A 392 -3.73 37.40 8.63
CA SER A 392 -2.88 38.58 8.46
C SER A 392 -1.88 38.40 7.32
N GLN A 393 -1.21 37.24 7.23
CA GLN A 393 -0.28 36.94 6.12
C GLN A 393 -1.00 36.99 4.76
N ILE A 394 -2.24 36.48 4.70
CA ILE A 394 -3.06 36.52 3.48
C ILE A 394 -3.46 37.96 3.12
N ALA A 395 -3.88 38.75 4.10
CA ALA A 395 -4.25 40.15 3.91
C ALA A 395 -3.07 41.00 3.44
N ASP A 396 -1.90 40.85 4.09
CA ASP A 396 -0.67 41.55 3.75
C ASP A 396 -0.21 41.20 2.33
N ALA A 397 -0.21 39.91 1.97
CA ALA A 397 0.11 39.47 0.62
C ALA A 397 -0.84 40.08 -0.42
N THR A 398 -2.14 40.16 -0.11
CA THR A 398 -3.15 40.77 -0.99
C THR A 398 -2.87 42.27 -1.18
N GLN A 399 -2.63 43.00 -0.10
CA GLN A 399 -2.36 44.45 -0.13
C GLN A 399 -1.06 44.78 -0.87
N ASP A 400 -0.04 43.94 -0.74
CA ASP A 400 1.24 44.10 -1.43
C ASP A 400 1.21 43.65 -2.89
N GLY A 401 0.12 43.04 -3.37
CA GLY A 401 0.06 42.45 -4.70
C GLY A 401 0.97 41.23 -4.87
N ASN A 402 1.16 40.46 -3.79
CA ASN A 402 1.86 39.18 -3.77
C ASN A 402 0.85 38.03 -3.69
N SER A 403 1.31 36.81 -3.91
CA SER A 403 0.47 35.62 -3.82
C SER A 403 1.09 34.53 -2.97
N LEU A 404 0.24 33.76 -2.31
CA LEU A 404 0.57 32.63 -1.46
C LEU A 404 -0.06 31.39 -2.09
N LEU A 405 0.70 30.33 -2.25
CA LEU A 405 0.24 29.10 -2.90
C LEU A 405 0.78 27.89 -2.14
N THR A 406 -0.07 26.90 -1.91
CA THR A 406 0.42 25.61 -1.39
C THR A 406 0.81 24.70 -2.56
N THR A 407 1.81 23.86 -2.36
CA THR A 407 2.19 22.87 -3.38
C THR A 407 1.07 21.85 -3.65
N TYR A 408 0.21 21.60 -2.65
CA TYR A 408 -0.98 20.79 -2.83
C TYR A 408 -2.00 21.45 -3.76
N GLU A 409 -2.22 22.75 -3.64
CA GLU A 409 -3.10 23.50 -4.55
C GLU A 409 -2.56 23.50 -5.98
N LEU A 410 -1.25 23.66 -6.15
CA LEU A 410 -0.59 23.53 -7.46
C LEU A 410 -0.74 22.11 -8.04
N PHE A 411 -0.58 21.07 -7.22
CA PHE A 411 -0.81 19.69 -7.62
C PHE A 411 -2.26 19.45 -8.06
N LYS A 412 -3.25 19.96 -7.30
CA LYS A 412 -4.67 19.86 -7.66
C LYS A 412 -4.97 20.52 -9.00
N ALA A 413 -4.38 21.69 -9.28
CA ALA A 413 -4.56 22.37 -10.56
C ALA A 413 -4.05 21.52 -11.73
N ILE A 414 -2.85 20.95 -11.61
CA ILE A 414 -2.27 20.07 -12.63
C ILE A 414 -3.12 18.80 -12.81
N LYS A 415 -3.60 18.21 -11.71
CA LYS A 415 -4.52 17.07 -11.75
C LYS A 415 -5.83 17.42 -12.46
N ALA A 416 -6.41 18.58 -12.15
CA ALA A 416 -7.63 19.07 -12.80
C ALA A 416 -7.43 19.32 -14.29
N GLU A 417 -6.26 19.81 -14.72
CA GLU A 417 -5.91 19.98 -16.13
C GLU A 417 -5.79 18.63 -16.85
N LYS A 418 -5.12 17.65 -16.24
CA LYS A 418 -5.04 16.29 -16.79
C LYS A 418 -6.40 15.58 -16.86
N GLU A 419 -7.33 15.96 -15.99
CA GLU A 419 -8.73 15.53 -16.02
C GLU A 419 -9.58 16.31 -17.04
N GLY A 420 -9.01 17.30 -17.74
CA GLY A 420 -9.69 18.12 -18.74
C GLY A 420 -10.66 19.15 -18.16
N LYS A 421 -10.56 19.47 -16.86
CA LYS A 421 -11.46 20.42 -16.17
C LYS A 421 -11.04 21.88 -16.37
N ILE A 422 -9.74 22.12 -16.53
CA ILE A 422 -9.16 23.45 -16.72
C ILE A 422 -8.01 23.36 -17.72
N THR A 423 -7.73 24.45 -18.45
CA THR A 423 -6.57 24.51 -19.37
C THR A 423 -5.33 25.05 -18.66
N LYS A 424 -4.14 24.71 -19.18
CA LYS A 424 -2.87 25.26 -18.67
C LYS A 424 -2.84 26.79 -18.73
N GLU A 425 -3.39 27.37 -19.80
CA GLU A 425 -3.54 28.81 -19.99
C GLU A 425 -4.33 29.45 -18.85
N ALA A 426 -5.46 28.83 -18.45
CA ALA A 426 -6.30 29.33 -17.37
C ALA A 426 -5.60 29.24 -16.00
N ILE A 427 -4.81 28.18 -15.76
CA ILE A 427 -3.98 28.06 -14.56
C ILE A 427 -2.94 29.19 -14.51
N ARG A 428 -2.21 29.43 -15.62
CA ARG A 428 -1.23 30.52 -15.70
C ARG A 428 -1.86 31.89 -15.46
N GLU A 429 -3.02 32.15 -16.04
CA GLU A 429 -3.71 33.44 -15.88
C GLU A 429 -4.18 33.64 -14.44
N GLN A 430 -4.66 32.58 -13.76
CA GLN A 430 -4.99 32.64 -12.34
C GLN A 430 -3.76 32.90 -11.46
N LEU A 431 -2.61 32.26 -11.75
CA LEU A 431 -1.34 32.53 -11.05
C LEU A 431 -0.88 33.99 -11.20
N ARG A 432 -1.11 34.58 -12.38
CA ARG A 432 -0.71 35.96 -12.70
C ARG A 432 -1.66 37.01 -12.11
N SER A 433 -2.96 36.73 -12.13
CA SER A 433 -3.99 37.73 -11.78
C SER A 433 -4.40 37.71 -10.31
N LYS A 434 -4.36 36.54 -9.65
CA LYS A 434 -4.79 36.40 -8.25
C LYS A 434 -3.70 36.83 -7.28
N THR A 435 -4.09 37.57 -6.24
CA THR A 435 -3.25 37.97 -5.11
C THR A 435 -3.78 37.36 -3.81
N GLY A 436 -2.97 37.35 -2.75
CA GLY A 436 -3.30 36.63 -1.51
C GLY A 436 -3.19 35.12 -1.68
N LEU A 437 -3.98 34.35 -0.92
CA LEU A 437 -4.01 32.89 -1.02
C LEU A 437 -4.68 32.46 -2.32
N ILE A 438 -3.92 31.83 -3.21
CA ILE A 438 -4.43 31.31 -4.47
C ILE A 438 -5.13 29.97 -4.22
N THR A 439 -6.38 29.89 -4.65
CA THR A 439 -7.12 28.66 -4.92
C THR A 439 -7.55 28.65 -6.39
N PHE A 440 -7.43 27.51 -7.06
CA PHE A 440 -7.79 27.42 -8.46
C PHE A 440 -9.28 27.11 -8.62
N GLU A 441 -9.93 27.87 -9.50
CA GLU A 441 -11.29 27.61 -9.94
C GLU A 441 -11.23 26.83 -11.25
N TYR A 442 -11.91 25.68 -11.31
CA TYR A 442 -11.96 24.77 -12.45
C TYR A 442 -13.36 24.17 -12.60
#